data_AF-A0A959NYA4-F1
#
_entry.id   AF-A0A959NYA4-F1
#
_cell.length_a   1.000
_cell.length_b   1.000
_cell.length_c   1.000
_cell.angle_alpha   90.00
_cell.angle_beta   90.00
_cell.angle_gamma   90.00
#
_symmetry.space_group_name_H-M   'P 1'
#
loop_
_entity.id
_entity.type
_entity.pdbx_description
1 polymer ?
#
loop_
_entity_poly.entity_id
_entity_poly.type
_entity_poly.pdbx_seq_one_letter_code
_entity_poly.pdbx_strand_id
1 'polypeptide(L)'
;MEGNIFSNTEFYYTDPKNITGSEIILEDEESNHLVKVMRHSVNDFIFVTNGEGKVYKSKLIKIEKIFSLLEKIETYSQKEKFPNITFYLPLLKS
;
A
#
# COMPACT_ATOMS: atom_id res chain seq x y z
N MET A 1 11.65 -6.54 -21.61
CA MET A 1 10.51 -7.22 -20.94
C MET A 1 10.55 -6.80 -19.49
N GLU A 2 10.03 -5.61 -19.17
CA GLU A 2 9.74 -5.27 -17.78
C GLU A 2 8.36 -5.86 -17.49
N GLY A 3 8.37 -7.13 -17.08
CA GLY A 3 7.15 -7.79 -16.62
C GLY A 3 6.52 -6.95 -15.53
N ASN A 4 5.21 -6.72 -15.64
CA ASN A 4 4.46 -5.88 -14.71
C ASN A 4 4.52 -6.49 -13.31
N ILE A 5 5.48 -6.06 -12.48
CA ILE A 5 5.73 -6.57 -11.11
C ILE A 5 4.48 -6.36 -10.22
N PHE A 6 3.50 -5.58 -10.68
CA PHE A 6 2.33 -5.19 -9.92
C PHE A 6 1.05 -5.95 -10.28
N SER A 7 1.03 -6.79 -11.32
CA SER A 7 -0.22 -7.41 -11.79
C SER A 7 -0.78 -8.52 -10.89
N ASN A 8 -0.03 -8.95 -9.86
CA ASN A 8 -0.50 -9.88 -8.84
C ASN A 8 0.03 -9.50 -7.44
N THR A 9 0.19 -8.20 -7.22
CA THR A 9 0.72 -7.66 -5.98
C THR A 9 -0.40 -7.10 -5.14
N GLU A 10 -0.42 -7.48 -3.87
CA GLU A 10 -1.29 -6.90 -2.89
C GLU A 10 -0.73 -5.56 -2.41
N PHE A 11 -1.57 -4.52 -2.46
CA PHE A 11 -1.21 -3.18 -2.03
C PHE A 11 -2.00 -2.79 -0.80
N TYR A 12 -1.29 -2.17 0.13
CA TYR A 12 -1.87 -1.49 1.29
C TYR A 12 -1.76 0.01 1.11
N TYR A 13 -2.73 0.73 1.64
CA TYR A 13 -2.73 2.19 1.59
C TYR A 13 -2.26 2.77 2.93
N THR A 14 -1.51 3.87 2.86
CA THR A 14 -1.33 4.75 4.01
C THR A 14 -1.25 6.20 3.60
N ASP A 15 -1.65 7.09 4.50
CA ASP A 15 -1.51 8.52 4.29
C ASP A 15 -0.02 8.91 4.19
N PRO A 16 0.38 9.81 3.27
CA PRO A 16 1.76 10.29 3.17
C PRO A 16 2.39 10.72 4.49
N LYS A 17 1.61 11.24 5.45
CA LYS A 17 2.10 11.66 6.78
C LYS A 17 2.65 10.49 7.62
N ASN A 18 2.21 9.26 7.35
CA ASN A 18 2.60 8.04 8.04
C ASN A 18 3.86 7.40 7.43
N ILE A 19 4.54 8.12 6.53
CA ILE A 19 5.76 7.69 5.85
C ILE A 19 6.89 8.64 6.26
N THR A 20 7.75 8.20 7.16
CA THR A 20 8.81 9.03 7.75
C THR A 20 10.17 8.36 7.62
N GLY A 21 11.06 8.94 6.82
CA GLY A 21 12.40 8.37 6.61
C GLY A 21 12.31 6.97 6.01
N SER A 22 12.76 5.97 6.78
CA SER A 22 12.69 4.54 6.44
C SER A 22 11.48 3.81 7.03
N GLU A 23 10.60 4.50 7.76
CA GLU A 23 9.46 3.88 8.44
C GLU A 23 8.14 4.18 7.73
N ILE A 24 7.25 3.20 7.74
CA ILE A 24 5.89 3.27 7.21
C ILE A 24 4.96 2.67 8.24
N ILE A 25 3.86 3.37 8.55
CA ILE A 25 2.85 2.91 9.49
C ILE A 25 1.57 2.59 8.71
N LEU A 26 1.04 1.38 8.90
CA LEU A 26 -0.34 1.03 8.54
C LEU A 26 -1.18 1.09 9.81
N GLU A 27 -2.26 1.86 9.80
CA GLU A 27 -3.13 2.10 10.96
C GLU A 27 -4.48 1.40 10.79
N ASP A 28 -5.15 1.14 11.91
CA ASP A 28 -6.55 0.73 12.00
C ASP A 28 -6.94 -0.42 11.04
N GLU A 29 -7.74 -0.12 10.03
CA GLU A 29 -8.31 -1.11 9.10
C GLU A 29 -7.23 -1.76 8.24
N GLU A 30 -6.23 -1.00 7.79
CA GLU A 30 -5.15 -1.52 6.94
C GLU A 30 -4.24 -2.48 7.72
N SER A 31 -3.92 -2.15 8.98
CA SER A 31 -3.18 -3.06 9.87
C SER A 31 -3.97 -4.33 10.16
N ASN A 32 -5.28 -4.20 10.40
CA ASN A 32 -6.15 -5.34 10.66
C ASN A 32 -6.34 -6.22 9.41
N HIS A 33 -6.49 -5.62 8.23
CA HIS A 33 -6.54 -6.33 6.96
C HIS A 33 -5.26 -7.14 6.73
N LEU A 34 -4.11 -6.49 6.92
CA LEU A 34 -2.78 -7.09 6.79
C LEU A 34 -2.62 -8.36 7.63
N VAL A 35 -2.96 -8.26 8.93
CA VAL A 35 -2.62 -9.31 9.89
C VAL A 35 -3.74 -10.34 10.07
N LYS A 36 -5.01 -9.94 10.06
CA LYS A 36 -6.12 -10.87 10.35
C LYS A 36 -6.74 -11.47 9.10
N VAL A 37 -6.83 -10.69 8.03
CA VAL A 37 -7.44 -11.13 6.77
C VAL A 37 -6.39 -11.82 5.93
N MET A 38 -5.30 -11.12 5.63
CA MET A 38 -4.22 -11.62 4.76
C MET A 38 -3.18 -12.45 5.50
N ARG A 39 -3.19 -12.41 6.85
CA ARG A 39 -2.40 -13.29 7.73
C ARG A 39 -0.88 -13.12 7.56
N HIS A 40 -0.46 -11.91 7.22
CA HIS A 40 0.96 -11.57 7.18
C HIS A 40 1.60 -11.61 8.56
N SER A 41 2.89 -11.97 8.57
CA SER A 41 3.71 -12.10 9.77
C SER A 41 4.94 -11.21 9.70
N VAL A 42 5.55 -10.95 10.87
CA VAL A 42 6.81 -10.18 10.93
C VAL A 42 7.86 -10.84 10.02
N ASN A 43 8.57 -9.99 9.29
CA ASN A 43 9.52 -10.28 8.20
C ASN A 43 8.93 -10.48 6.80
N ASP A 44 7.61 -10.48 6.63
CA ASP A 44 7.01 -10.50 5.29
C ASP A 44 7.27 -9.20 4.53
N PHE A 45 7.35 -9.30 3.20
CA PHE A 45 7.45 -8.14 2.31
C PHE A 45 6.08 -7.66 1.89
N ILE A 46 5.80 -6.38 2.16
CA ILE A 46 4.52 -5.73 1.92
C ILE A 46 4.73 -4.55 0.97
N PHE A 47 3.83 -4.41 -0.01
CA PHE A 47 3.80 -3.25 -0.88
C PHE A 47 2.79 -2.23 -0.35
N VAL A 48 3.27 -1.00 -0.10
CA VAL A 48 2.44 0.10 0.41
C VAL A 48 2.40 1.21 -0.63
N THR A 49 1.26 1.88 -0.79
CA THR A 49 1.11 3.06 -1.66
C THR A 49 0.53 4.22 -0.88
N ASN A 50 0.87 5.44 -1.30
CA ASN A 50 0.32 6.67 -0.75
C ASN A 50 -0.79 7.29 -1.62
N GLY A 51 -1.19 6.62 -2.72
CA GLY A 51 -2.20 7.14 -3.66
C GLY A 51 -1.72 8.27 -4.58
N GLU A 52 -0.46 8.73 -4.45
CA GLU A 52 0.12 9.84 -5.23
C GLU A 52 1.16 9.35 -6.24
N GLY A 53 1.00 8.12 -6.73
CA GLY A 53 1.93 7.52 -7.70
C GLY A 53 3.24 7.00 -7.09
N LYS A 54 3.34 6.88 -5.77
CA LYS A 54 4.47 6.20 -5.11
C LYS A 54 4.06 4.85 -4.55
N VAL A 55 4.97 3.89 -4.68
CA VAL A 55 4.86 2.54 -4.14
C VAL A 55 6.13 2.24 -3.36
N TYR A 56 5.98 1.58 -2.22
CA TYR A 56 7.06 1.23 -1.31
C TYR A 56 7.05 -0.27 -1.11
N LYS A 57 8.14 -0.94 -1.47
CA LYS A 57 8.38 -2.29 -0.99
C LYS A 57 8.99 -2.18 0.40
N SER A 58 8.35 -2.83 1.35
CA SER A 58 8.67 -2.68 2.75
C SER A 58 8.65 -4.04 3.44
N LYS A 59 9.30 -4.14 4.59
CA LYS A 59 9.32 -5.34 5.41
C LYS A 59 8.53 -5.08 6.68
N LEU A 60 7.61 -5.98 7.02
CA LEU A 60 6.86 -5.88 8.27
C LEU A 60 7.80 -6.14 9.45
N ILE A 61 8.04 -5.13 10.28
CA ILE A 61 8.97 -5.21 11.42
C ILE A 61 8.22 -5.50 12.72
N LYS A 62 7.04 -4.93 12.88
CA LYS A 62 6.27 -5.03 14.11
C LYS A 62 4.78 -5.02 13.84
N ILE A 63 4.06 -5.84 14.58
CA ILE A 63 2.59 -5.85 14.62
C ILE A 63 2.18 -5.41 16.02
N GLU A 64 1.39 -4.34 16.09
CA GLU A 64 0.75 -3.86 17.31
C GLU A 64 -0.77 -4.00 17.17
N LYS A 65 -1.50 -3.77 18.26
CA LYS A 65 -2.96 -3.95 18.28
C LYS A 65 -3.70 -3.03 17.29
N ILE A 66 -3.15 -1.84 17.05
CA ILE A 66 -3.81 -0.75 16.30
C ILE A 66 -3.01 -0.38 15.05
N PHE A 67 -1.73 -0.75 14.98
CA PHE A 67 -0.89 -0.41 13.83
C PHE A 67 0.13 -1.49 13.52
N SER A 68 0.64 -1.47 12.30
CA SER A 68 1.76 -2.28 11.84
C SER A 68 2.89 -1.34 11.42
N LEU A 69 4.10 -1.61 11.90
CA LEU A 69 5.30 -0.84 11.53
C LEU A 69 6.09 -1.61 10.46
N LEU A 70 6.38 -0.93 9.37
CA LEU A 70 7.14 -1.46 8.25
C LEU A 70 8.39 -0.63 8.00
N GLU A 71 9.45 -1.32 7.58
CA GLU A 71 10.69 -0.70 7.13
C GLU A 71 10.71 -0.65 5.61
N LYS A 72 10.87 0.55 5.05
CA LYS A 72 10.96 0.81 3.62
C LYS A 72 12.31 0.33 3.07
N ILE A 73 12.25 -0.55 2.07
CA ILE A 73 13.43 -1.14 1.42
C ILE A 73 13.67 -0.52 0.05
N GLU A 74 12.62 -0.44 -0.77
CA GLU A 74 12.68 0.12 -2.13
C GLU A 74 11.49 1.05 -2.36
N THR A 75 11.69 2.06 -3.21
CA THR A 75 10.64 3.00 -3.63
C THR A 75 10.54 3.02 -5.14
N TYR A 76 9.32 2.90 -5.64
CA TYR A 76 8.99 2.99 -7.07
C TYR A 76 8.11 4.22 -7.30
N SER A 77 8.38 4.94 -8.37
CA SER A 77 7.53 6.04 -8.84
C SER A 77 6.81 5.58 -10.10
N GLN A 78 5.48 5.62 -10.08
CA GLN A 78 4.65 5.43 -11.26
C GLN A 78 4.21 6.78 -11.79
N LYS A 79 4.41 6.99 -13.09
CA LYS A 79 3.93 8.18 -13.77
C LYS A 79 2.50 7.94 -14.21
N GLU A 80 1.61 8.87 -13.88
CA GLU A 80 0.23 8.84 -14.32
C GLU A 80 0.18 8.80 -15.85
N LYS A 81 -0.43 7.76 -16.41
CA LYS A 81 -0.48 7.56 -17.86
C LYS A 81 -1.55 8.45 -18.47
N PHE A 82 -2.61 8.73 -17.73
CA PHE A 82 -3.77 9.49 -18.21
C PHE A 82 -4.25 10.49 -17.15
N PRO A 83 -3.62 11.67 -17.04
CA PRO A 83 -3.84 12.58 -15.92
C PRO A 83 -5.24 13.21 -15.87
N ASN A 84 -5.98 13.24 -16.98
CA ASN A 84 -7.20 14.02 -17.13
C ASN A 84 -8.37 13.19 -17.69
N ILE A 85 -8.62 12.02 -17.09
CA ILE A 85 -9.82 11.23 -17.40
C ILE A 85 -10.83 11.42 -16.27
N THR A 86 -12.04 11.82 -16.62
CA THR A 86 -13.17 11.94 -15.69
C THR A 86 -14.29 11.02 -16.13
N PHE A 87 -14.69 10.11 -15.26
CA PHE A 87 -15.79 9.18 -15.51
C PHE A 87 -17.10 9.73 -14.96
N TYR A 88 -18.16 9.70 -15.77
CA TYR A 88 -19.53 9.97 -15.34
C TYR A 88 -20.26 8.63 -15.27
N LEU A 89 -20.40 8.09 -14.06
CA LEU A 89 -21.08 6.82 -13.83
C LEU A 89 -22.53 7.10 -13.38
N PRO A 90 -23.54 6.61 -14.11
CA PRO A 90 -24.93 6.74 -13.68
C PRO A 90 -25.19 5.88 -12.44
N LEU A 91 -25.97 6.41 -11.48
CA LEU A 91 -26.47 5.63 -10.35
C LEU A 91 -27.58 4.71 -10.85
N LEU A 92 -27.26 3.45 -11.10
CA LEU A 92 -28.22 2.41 -11.43
C LEU A 92 -28.85 1.85 -10.14
N LYS A 93 -30.17 1.67 -10.11
CA LYS A 93 -30.83 0.94 -9.03
C LYS A 93 -30.56 -0.56 -9.19
N SER A 94 -30.23 -1.21 -8.08
CA SER A 94 -30.20 -2.67 -7.96
C SER A 94 -31.59 -3.28 -8.01
#